data_AF-A0A7S4MLM5-F1
#
_entry.id   AF-A0A7S4MLM5-F1
#
_cell.length_a   1.000
_cell.length_b   1.000
_cell.length_c   1.000
_cell.angle_alpha   90.00
_cell.angle_beta   90.00
_cell.angle_gamma   90.00
#
_symmetry.space_group_name_H-M   'P 1'
#
loop_
_entity.id
_entity.type
_entity.pdbx_description
1 polymer ?
#
loop_
_entity_poly.entity_id
_entity_poly.type
_entity_poly.pdbx_seq_one_letter_code
_entity_poly.pdbx_strand_id
1 'polypeptide(L)'
;KKIICFSPHPDDTSISAGAALSFLAQNNSVISCCGTTGHRAFIPDTNREQRIAIREEEATNEAKHIDALAHFLRLPLYDRGSVCGDDDIDIVMKYFLEQQPDIVFLPHTGDAHPT
;
A
#
# COMPACT_ATOMS: atom_id res chain seq x y z
N LYS A 1 2.83 -15.24 -12.28
CA LYS A 1 3.25 -15.16 -10.86
C LYS A 1 2.33 -14.19 -10.13
N LYS A 2 2.26 -14.27 -8.79
CA LYS A 2 1.63 -13.25 -7.95
C LYS A 2 2.69 -12.32 -7.40
N ILE A 3 2.54 -11.03 -7.66
CA ILE A 3 3.48 -9.98 -7.29
C ILE A 3 2.77 -9.02 -6.37
N ILE A 4 3.36 -8.71 -5.22
CA ILE A 4 2.85 -7.70 -4.30
C ILE A 4 3.85 -6.55 -4.26
N CYS A 5 3.39 -5.33 -4.53
CA CYS A 5 4.11 -4.12 -4.16
C CYS A 5 3.54 -3.64 -2.83
N PHE A 6 4.28 -3.86 -1.75
CA PHE A 6 3.88 -3.39 -0.44
C PHE A 6 4.46 -1.99 -0.24
N SER A 7 3.59 -0.99 -0.02
CA SER A 7 3.99 0.40 0.18
C SER A 7 3.30 1.00 1.42
N PRO A 8 3.96 1.90 2.17
CA PRO A 8 3.36 2.51 3.36
C PRO A 8 2.10 3.33 3.09
N HIS A 9 2.11 4.12 2.01
CA HIS A 9 1.06 5.10 1.72
C HIS A 9 0.35 4.83 0.40
N PRO A 10 -0.92 5.31 0.27
CA PRO A 10 -1.59 5.41 -1.01
C PRO A 10 -0.81 6.41 -1.87
N ASP A 11 -0.45 6.04 -3.10
CA ASP A 11 0.41 6.72 -4.11
C ASP A 11 1.87 6.24 -4.24
N ASP A 12 2.50 5.74 -3.16
CA ASP A 12 3.89 5.27 -3.18
C ASP A 12 4.18 4.25 -4.30
N THR A 13 3.26 3.32 -4.54
CA THR A 13 3.43 2.28 -5.57
C THR A 13 3.51 2.88 -6.97
N SER A 14 2.64 3.85 -7.30
CA SER A 14 2.62 4.47 -8.63
C SER A 14 3.83 5.38 -8.83
N ILE A 15 4.26 6.10 -7.78
CA ILE A 15 5.44 6.98 -7.78
C ILE A 15 6.74 6.16 -7.94
N SER A 16 6.91 5.09 -7.16
CA SER A 16 8.19 4.38 -7.06
C SER A 16 8.38 3.32 -8.13
N ALA A 17 7.34 2.56 -8.45
CA ALA A 17 7.45 1.33 -9.23
C ALA A 17 6.37 1.18 -10.32
N GLY A 18 5.51 2.19 -10.53
CA GLY A 18 4.33 2.09 -11.40
C GLY A 18 4.64 1.57 -12.81
N ALA A 19 5.69 2.08 -13.45
CA ALA A 19 6.08 1.64 -14.81
C ALA A 19 6.55 0.17 -14.84
N ALA A 20 7.37 -0.24 -13.86
CA ALA A 20 7.85 -1.62 -13.76
C ALA A 20 6.70 -2.59 -13.47
N LEU A 21 5.80 -2.21 -12.58
CA LEU A 21 4.62 -3.00 -12.22
C LEU A 21 3.63 -3.11 -13.37
N SER A 22 3.39 -2.03 -14.11
CA SER A 22 2.56 -2.04 -15.33
C SER A 22 3.12 -3.01 -16.37
N PHE A 23 4.45 -3.02 -16.59
CA PHE A 23 5.08 -3.99 -17.48
C PHE A 23 4.90 -5.44 -16.98
N LEU A 24 5.07 -5.67 -15.67
CA LEU A 24 4.91 -6.99 -15.07
C LEU A 24 3.46 -7.49 -15.11
N ALA A 25 2.48 -6.59 -14.95
CA ALA A 25 1.06 -6.90 -14.95
C ALA A 25 0.56 -7.53 -16.24
N GLN A 26 1.22 -7.27 -17.38
CA GLN A 26 0.88 -7.86 -18.68
C GLN A 26 0.87 -9.41 -18.67
N ASN A 27 1.63 -10.04 -17.77
CA ASN A 27 1.75 -11.50 -17.69
C ASN A 27 1.65 -12.04 -16.25
N ASN A 28 1.33 -11.19 -15.27
CA ASN A 28 1.34 -11.55 -13.86
C ASN A 28 0.15 -10.91 -13.13
N SER A 29 -0.25 -11.52 -12.02
CA SER A 29 -1.18 -10.87 -11.09
C SER A 29 -0.40 -9.92 -10.20
N VAL A 30 -0.69 -8.63 -10.30
CA VAL A 30 -0.03 -7.58 -9.50
C VAL A 30 -1.02 -7.00 -8.50
N ILE A 31 -0.56 -6.86 -7.26
CA ILE A 31 -1.30 -6.22 -6.19
C ILE A 31 -0.49 -5.02 -5.68
N SER A 32 -1.09 -3.83 -5.72
CA SER A 32 -0.65 -2.64 -5.00
C SER A 32 -1.20 -2.72 -3.58
N CYS A 33 -0.37 -3.10 -2.61
CA CYS A 33 -0.76 -3.32 -1.23
C CYS A 33 -0.29 -2.15 -0.36
N CYS A 34 -1.23 -1.36 0.13
CA CYS A 34 -0.98 -0.21 0.97
C CYS A 34 -1.09 -0.57 2.46
N GLY A 35 -0.03 -0.28 3.21
CA GLY A 35 0.04 -0.54 4.65
C GLY A 35 -0.93 0.36 5.43
N THR A 36 -0.81 1.68 5.26
CA THR A 36 -1.59 2.66 6.03
C THR A 36 -2.76 3.21 5.22
N THR A 37 -3.60 4.03 5.84
CA THR A 37 -4.83 4.54 5.22
C THR A 37 -4.69 5.90 4.54
N GLY A 38 -3.52 6.53 4.60
CA GLY A 38 -3.32 7.91 4.11
C GLY A 38 -4.06 8.99 4.91
N HIS A 39 -4.68 8.66 6.06
CA HIS A 39 -5.51 9.61 6.82
C HIS A 39 -4.78 10.85 7.36
N ARG A 40 -3.43 10.82 7.39
CA ARG A 40 -2.58 11.96 7.77
C ARG A 40 -2.35 12.95 6.62
N ALA A 41 -2.80 12.62 5.41
CA ALA A 41 -2.72 13.53 4.27
C ALA A 41 -3.45 14.84 4.55
N PHE A 42 -2.93 15.93 3.99
CA PHE A 42 -3.60 17.22 4.04
C PHE A 42 -4.57 17.34 2.85
N ILE A 43 -5.86 17.22 3.14
CA ILE A 43 -6.95 17.44 2.18
C ILE A 43 -7.87 18.48 2.83
N PRO A 44 -8.00 19.70 2.27
CA PRO A 44 -8.84 20.75 2.85
C PRO A 44 -10.28 20.27 3.09
N ASP A 45 -10.92 20.79 4.15
CA ASP A 45 -12.35 20.58 4.45
C ASP A 45 -12.78 19.10 4.60
N THR A 46 -11.88 18.23 5.07
CA THR A 46 -12.17 16.81 5.28
C THR A 46 -11.86 16.33 6.70
N ASN A 47 -12.65 15.36 7.18
CA ASN A 47 -12.38 14.62 8.40
C ASN A 47 -11.51 13.37 8.12
N ARG A 48 -11.20 12.58 9.15
CA ARG A 48 -10.35 11.37 9.02
C ARG A 48 -10.93 10.35 8.03
N GLU A 49 -12.20 10.00 8.18
CA GLU A 49 -12.86 8.98 7.36
C GLU A 49 -12.97 9.42 5.89
N GLN A 50 -13.29 10.70 5.66
CA GLN A 50 -13.32 11.28 4.33
C GLN A 50 -11.95 11.22 3.65
N ARG A 51 -10.86 11.53 4.37
CA ARG A 51 -9.49 11.41 3.83
C ARG A 51 -9.13 9.98 3.47
N ILE A 52 -9.50 9.02 4.30
CA ILE A 52 -9.28 7.60 4.02
C ILE A 52 -10.03 7.21 2.75
N ALA A 53 -11.32 7.54 2.65
CA ALA A 53 -12.12 7.21 1.49
C ALA A 53 -11.55 7.80 0.20
N ILE A 54 -11.17 9.08 0.22
CA ILE A 54 -10.56 9.77 -0.93
C ILE A 54 -9.24 9.07 -1.34
N ARG A 55 -8.34 8.82 -0.39
CA ARG A 55 -7.02 8.24 -0.69
C ARG A 55 -7.09 6.78 -1.13
N GLU A 56 -7.99 5.98 -0.56
CA GLU A 56 -8.23 4.60 -1.02
C GLU A 56 -8.89 4.57 -2.42
N GLU A 57 -9.78 5.52 -2.73
CA GLU A 57 -10.35 5.67 -4.08
C GLU A 57 -9.28 6.05 -5.10
N GLU A 58 -8.43 7.02 -4.78
CA GLU A 58 -7.32 7.44 -5.63
C GLU A 58 -6.35 6.29 -5.90
N ALA A 59 -5.88 5.58 -4.87
CA ALA A 59 -5.02 4.42 -5.03
C ALA A 59 -5.68 3.27 -5.80
N THR A 60 -7.00 3.08 -5.64
CA THR A 60 -7.76 2.10 -6.43
C THR A 60 -7.79 2.50 -7.90
N ASN A 61 -7.96 3.79 -8.21
CA ASN A 61 -7.94 4.30 -9.57
C ASN A 61 -6.54 4.22 -10.18
N GLU A 62 -5.49 4.56 -9.44
CA GLU A 62 -4.10 4.39 -9.87
C GLU A 62 -3.77 2.94 -10.20
N ALA A 63 -4.13 2.00 -9.33
CA ALA A 63 -3.89 0.57 -9.55
C ALA A 63 -4.53 0.08 -10.87
N LYS A 64 -5.74 0.56 -11.21
CA LYS A 64 -6.39 0.24 -12.49
C LYS A 64 -5.57 0.71 -13.70
N HIS A 65 -4.88 1.85 -13.62
CA HIS A 65 -4.07 2.37 -14.74
C HIS A 65 -2.82 1.52 -15.03
N ILE A 66 -2.40 0.69 -14.07
CA ILE A 66 -1.25 -0.20 -14.21
C ILE A 66 -1.65 -1.68 -14.21
N ASP A 67 -2.93 -1.99 -14.46
CA ASP A 67 -3.50 -3.34 -14.46
C ASP A 67 -3.23 -4.13 -13.15
N ALA A 68 -3.22 -3.43 -12.02
CA ALA A 68 -3.04 -3.99 -10.68
C ALA A 68 -4.34 -3.93 -9.86
N LEU A 69 -4.40 -4.76 -8.81
CA LEU A 69 -5.43 -4.68 -7.77
C LEU A 69 -4.93 -3.86 -6.59
N ALA A 70 -5.72 -2.89 -6.12
CA ALA A 70 -5.43 -2.22 -4.85
C ALA A 70 -5.87 -3.08 -3.66
N HIS A 71 -5.04 -3.12 -2.61
CA HIS A 71 -5.37 -3.74 -1.33
C HIS A 71 -4.92 -2.83 -0.19
N PHE A 72 -5.70 -2.76 0.89
CA PHE A 72 -5.45 -1.87 2.02
C PHE A 72 -5.44 -2.67 3.31
N LEU A 73 -4.29 -2.72 3.98
CA LEU A 73 -4.15 -3.44 5.26
C LEU A 73 -4.67 -2.63 6.45
N ARG A 74 -4.71 -1.31 6.31
CA ARG A 74 -5.14 -0.36 7.34
C ARG A 74 -4.42 -0.58 8.68
N LEU A 75 -3.09 -0.66 8.61
CA LEU A 75 -2.23 -0.90 9.76
C LEU A 75 -2.42 0.17 10.86
N PRO A 76 -2.51 -0.22 12.14
CA PRO A 76 -2.64 0.69 13.28
C PRO A 76 -1.37 1.48 13.62
N LEU A 77 -0.25 1.23 12.94
CA LEU A 77 1.02 1.97 13.02
C LEU A 77 0.90 3.47 13.35
N TYR A 78 0.12 4.24 12.57
CA TYR A 78 0.00 5.68 12.78
C TYR A 78 -0.89 6.09 13.94
N ASP A 79 -1.81 5.23 14.34
CA ASP A 79 -2.64 5.46 15.53
C ASP A 79 -1.78 5.34 16.81
N ARG A 80 -0.60 4.70 16.70
CA ARG A 80 0.46 4.64 17.72
C ARG A 80 1.60 5.65 17.53
N GLY A 81 1.44 6.65 16.66
CA GLY A 81 2.49 7.64 16.43
C GLY A 81 3.68 7.12 15.62
N SER A 82 3.45 6.16 14.71
CA SER A 82 4.48 5.56 13.83
C SER A 82 5.40 4.57 14.56
N VAL A 83 4.87 3.91 15.58
CA VAL A 83 5.56 2.82 16.30
C VAL A 83 4.95 1.49 15.87
N CYS A 84 5.77 0.65 15.23
CA CYS A 84 5.38 -0.68 14.78
C CYS A 84 5.09 -1.57 15.99
N GLY A 85 3.94 -2.26 15.95
CA GLY A 85 3.48 -3.20 16.99
C GLY A 85 3.34 -4.62 16.45
N ASP A 86 3.19 -5.59 17.36
CA ASP A 86 2.99 -7.01 16.99
C ASP A 86 1.73 -7.21 16.12
N ASP A 87 0.70 -6.38 16.33
CA ASP A 87 -0.53 -6.40 15.53
C ASP A 87 -0.31 -5.95 14.07
N ASP A 88 0.62 -5.00 13.80
CA ASP A 88 1.01 -4.66 12.43
C ASP A 88 1.62 -5.89 11.75
N ILE A 89 2.54 -6.56 12.45
CA ILE A 89 3.25 -7.76 11.96
C ILE A 89 2.24 -8.87 11.68
N ASP A 90 1.32 -9.13 12.60
CA ASP A 90 0.30 -10.18 12.45
C ASP A 90 -0.60 -9.94 11.23
N ILE A 91 -1.02 -8.68 10.99
CA ILE A 91 -1.84 -8.33 9.83
C ILE A 91 -1.07 -8.58 8.53
N VAL A 92 0.18 -8.10 8.44
CA VAL A 92 1.03 -8.29 7.25
C VAL A 92 1.31 -9.77 7.02
N MET A 93 1.71 -10.50 8.07
CA MET A 93 2.03 -11.92 8.00
C MET A 93 0.83 -12.75 7.56
N LYS A 94 -0.35 -12.50 8.15
CA LYS A 94 -1.59 -13.15 7.73
C LYS A 94 -1.85 -12.92 6.25
N TYR A 95 -1.76 -11.67 5.80
CA TYR A 95 -1.99 -11.33 4.39
C TYR A 95 -1.00 -12.02 3.45
N PHE A 96 0.29 -12.06 3.81
CA PHE A 96 1.33 -12.66 2.97
C PHE A 96 1.19 -14.19 2.91
N LEU A 97 0.81 -14.82 4.02
CA LEU A 97 0.52 -16.26 4.07
C LEU A 97 -0.72 -16.62 3.25
N GLU A 98 -1.76 -15.79 3.28
CA GLU A 98 -2.97 -15.97 2.47
C GLU A 98 -2.69 -15.75 0.98
N GLN A 99 -1.88 -14.75 0.63
CA GLN A 99 -1.60 -14.43 -0.76
C GLN A 99 -0.54 -15.34 -1.38
N GLN A 100 0.45 -15.82 -0.63
CA GLN A 100 1.58 -16.59 -1.15
C GLN A 100 2.24 -15.90 -2.37
N PRO A 101 2.75 -14.66 -2.22
CA PRO A 101 3.39 -13.95 -3.35
C PRO A 101 4.69 -14.63 -3.77
N ASP A 102 4.94 -14.66 -5.08
CA ASP A 102 6.22 -15.13 -5.66
C ASP A 102 7.30 -14.05 -5.56
N ILE A 103 6.90 -12.77 -5.66
CA ILE A 103 7.79 -11.61 -5.67
C ILE A 103 7.13 -10.52 -4.82
N VAL A 104 7.93 -9.89 -3.95
CA VAL A 104 7.50 -8.75 -3.15
C VAL A 104 8.43 -7.56 -3.42
N PHE A 105 7.84 -6.41 -3.76
CA PHE A 105 8.52 -5.11 -3.76
C PHE A 105 8.29 -4.44 -2.41
N LEU A 106 9.35 -3.87 -1.84
CA LEU A 106 9.36 -3.19 -0.56
C LEU A 106 10.08 -1.84 -0.70
N PRO A 107 9.75 -0.85 0.16
CA PRO A 107 10.54 0.37 0.27
C PRO A 107 11.99 0.07 0.64
N HIS A 108 12.88 0.99 0.28
CA HIS A 108 14.29 0.87 0.63
C HIS A 108 14.49 1.10 2.13
N THR A 109 15.36 0.32 2.78
CA THR A 109 15.61 0.40 4.24
C THR A 109 16.26 1.71 4.69
N GLY A 110 16.70 2.54 3.76
CA GLY A 110 17.26 3.87 4.01
C GLY A 110 16.26 5.02 3.91
N ASP A 111 14.97 4.73 3.74
CA ASP A 111 13.93 5.76 3.79
C ASP A 111 13.87 6.38 5.20
N ALA A 112 13.92 7.71 5.26
CA ALA A 112 13.89 8.45 6.52
C ALA A 112 12.48 8.71 7.03
N HIS A 113 11.45 8.43 6.21
CA HIS A 113 10.07 8.60 6.61
C HIS A 113 9.65 7.45 7.54
N PRO A 114 9.22 7.73 8.79
CA PRO A 114 8.83 6.69 9.73
C PRO A 114 7.51 6.06 9.26
N THR A 115 7.59 4.84 8.76
CA THR A 115 6.55 4.13 8.01
C THR A 115 6.53 2.63 8.28
#